data_AF-A0A7V9VUE9-F1
#
_entry.id   AF-A0A7V9VUE9-F1
#
_cell.length_a   1.000
_cell.length_b   1.000
_cell.length_c   1.000
_cell.angle_alpha   90.00
_cell.angle_beta   90.00
_cell.angle_gamma   90.00
#
_symmetry.space_group_name_H-M   'P 1'
#
loop_
_entity.id
_entity.type
_entity.pdbx_description
1 polymer ?
#
loop_
_entity_poly.entity_id
_entity_poly.type
_entity_poly.pdbx_seq_one_letter_code
_entity_poly.pdbx_strand_id
1 'polypeptide(L)' 'MIPITSTDKGLSNQIRIEEPEGGITKPSVIMCEQVKSQSLIRFQRKRGAVTTETLVTVQRLVGLFIDRPSAQP' A
#
# COMPACT_ATOMS: atom_id res chain seq x y z
N MET A 1 -6.68 -3.29 4.21
CA MET A 1 -5.25 -3.55 4.51
C MET A 1 -4.57 -4.00 3.23
N ILE A 2 -3.31 -3.62 3.02
CA ILE A 2 -2.53 -3.92 1.81
C ILE A 2 -1.19 -4.51 2.24
N PRO A 3 -0.80 -5.70 1.74
CA PRO A 3 0.50 -6.30 2.04
C PRO A 3 1.68 -5.49 1.49
N ILE A 4 2.83 -5.62 2.16
CA ILE A 4 4.12 -5.09 1.73
C ILE A 4 5.12 -6.23 1.71
N THR A 5 5.95 -6.31 0.68
CA THR A 5 7.00 -7.34 0.56
C THR A 5 8.30 -6.71 0.06
N SER A 6 9.45 -7.27 0.44
CA SER A 6 10.74 -6.90 -0.17
C SER A 6 10.99 -7.59 -1.51
N THR A 7 10.12 -8.55 -1.88
CA THR A 7 10.24 -9.26 -3.16
C THR A 7 9.43 -8.53 -4.22
N ASP A 8 10.13 -7.79 -5.07
CA ASP A 8 9.56 -7.10 -6.22
C ASP A 8 9.43 -8.07 -7.41
N LYS A 9 8.23 -8.15 -7.99
CA LYS A 9 7.95 -8.96 -9.19
C LYS A 9 7.65 -8.12 -10.42
N GLY A 10 7.76 -6.79 -10.32
CA GLY A 10 7.56 -5.88 -11.45
C GLY A 10 6.11 -5.75 -11.91
N LEU A 11 5.11 -5.91 -11.03
CA LEU A 11 3.72 -5.69 -11.41
C LEU A 11 3.39 -4.19 -11.48
N SER A 12 2.64 -3.77 -12.49
CA SER A 12 2.35 -2.36 -12.78
C SER A 12 1.48 -1.66 -11.72
N ASN A 13 0.77 -2.42 -10.92
CA ASN A 13 -0.10 -1.98 -9.82
C ASN A 13 0.61 -2.03 -8.45
N GLN A 14 1.92 -2.25 -8.42
CA GLN A 14 2.73 -2.19 -7.22
C GLN A 14 3.46 -0.85 -7.12
N ILE A 15 3.61 -0.36 -5.89
CA ILE A 15 4.33 0.88 -5.61
C ILE A 15 5.58 0.56 -4.83
N ARG A 16 6.73 0.94 -5.37
CA ARG A 16 8.01 0.81 -4.67
C ARG A 16 8.15 1.91 -3.62
N ILE A 17 8.62 1.53 -2.43
CA ILE A 17 8.95 2.43 -1.33
C ILE A 17 10.36 2.12 -0.82
N GLU A 18 11.08 3.17 -0.46
CA GLU A 18 12.45 3.11 0.03
C GLU A 18 12.51 3.47 1.52
N GLU A 19 13.57 3.05 2.21
CA GLU A 19 13.77 3.45 3.61
C GLU A 19 13.94 4.98 3.72
N PRO A 20 13.40 5.64 4.76
CA PRO A 20 12.72 5.10 5.94
C PRO A 20 11.17 5.06 5.83
N GLU A 21 10.62 5.24 4.63
CA GLU A 21 9.18 5.45 4.43
C GLU A 21 8.35 4.25 4.93
N GLY A 22 7.23 4.50 5.61
CA GLY A 22 6.39 3.45 6.18
C GLY A 22 7.03 2.70 7.36
N GLY A 23 8.22 3.10 7.82
CA GLY A 23 8.97 2.40 8.86
C GLY A 23 9.53 1.04 8.39
N ILE A 24 9.77 0.91 7.08
CA ILE A 24 10.50 -0.21 6.51
C ILE A 24 12.01 -0.06 6.77
N THR A 25 12.72 -1.17 6.70
CA THR A 25 14.18 -1.26 6.96
C THR A 25 14.92 -1.92 5.78
N LYS A 26 14.27 -1.95 4.62
CA LYS A 26 14.79 -2.36 3.33
C LYS A 26 13.82 -1.94 2.22
N PRO A 27 14.30 -1.70 1.00
CA PRO A 27 13.45 -1.43 -0.15
C PRO A 27 12.35 -2.48 -0.28
N SER A 28 11.12 -2.03 -0.53
CA SER A 28 9.94 -2.87 -0.54
C SER A 28 8.90 -2.40 -1.56
N VAL A 29 7.91 -3.23 -1.84
CA VAL A 29 6.78 -2.90 -2.70
C VAL A 29 5.45 -3.06 -1.95
N ILE A 30 4.55 -2.11 -2.14
CA ILE A 30 3.16 -2.14 -1.69
C ILE A 30 2.33 -2.86 -2.76
N MET A 31 1.68 -3.96 -2.38
CA MET A 31 0.93 -4.83 -3.30
C MET A 31 -0.55 -4.43 -3.38
N CYS A 32 -0.86 -3.34 -4.08
CA CYS A 32 -2.20 -2.74 -4.10
C CYS A 32 -3.30 -3.70 -4.60
N GLU A 33 -2.95 -4.64 -5.47
CA GLU A 33 -3.82 -5.70 -5.99
C GLU A 33 -4.26 -6.71 -4.94
N GLN A 34 -3.52 -6.80 -3.83
CA GLN A 34 -3.82 -7.70 -2.72
C GLN A 34 -4.57 -7.01 -1.59
N VAL A 35 -5.29 -5.93 -1.89
CA VAL A 35 -6.16 -5.24 -0.93
C VAL A 35 -7.18 -6.21 -0.34
N LYS A 36 -7.31 -6.19 1.00
CA LYS A 36 -8.25 -7.06 1.72
C LYS A 36 -8.72 -6.46 3.04
N SER A 37 -9.87 -6.94 3.51
CA SER A 37 -10.33 -6.72 4.88
C SER A 37 -9.47 -7.50 5.87
N GLN A 38 -9.21 -6.91 7.05
CA GLN A 38 -8.46 -7.55 8.12
C GLN A 38 -9.00 -7.06 9.47
N SER A 39 -9.13 -7.97 10.43
CA SER A 39 -9.55 -7.61 11.78
C SER A 39 -8.52 -6.72 12.47
N LEU A 40 -8.99 -5.73 13.22
CA LEU A 40 -8.12 -4.77 13.92
C LEU A 40 -7.16 -5.45 14.91
N ILE A 41 -7.58 -6.57 15.52
CA ILE A 41 -6.77 -7.33 16.49
C ILE A 41 -5.50 -7.93 15.88
N ARG A 42 -5.41 -8.02 14.55
CA ARG A 42 -4.21 -8.53 13.85
C ARG A 42 -3.11 -7.47 13.74
N PHE A 43 -3.41 -6.18 13.99
CA PHE A 43 -2.40 -5.13 14.02
C PHE A 43 -1.73 -5.06 15.40
N GLN A 44 -0.42 -5.32 15.43
CA GLN A 44 0.34 -5.33 16.69
C GLN A 44 0.81 -3.93 17.11
N ARG A 45 1.33 -3.15 16.17
CA ARG A 45 1.84 -1.79 16.41
C ARG A 45 1.92 -0.98 15.12
N LYS A 46 1.95 0.35 15.25
CA LYS A 46 2.29 1.27 14.15
C LYS A 46 3.80 1.23 13.91
N ARG A 47 4.24 0.93 12.67
CA ARG A 47 5.66 0.93 12.30
C ARG A 47 6.16 2.28 11.77
N GLY A 48 5.30 3.05 11.13
CA GLY A 48 5.65 4.31 10.51
C GLY A 48 4.45 4.87 9.75
N ALA A 49 4.73 5.75 8.80
CA ALA A 49 3.76 6.31 7.86
C ALA A 49 4.43 6.49 6.50
N VAL A 50 3.64 6.35 5.44
CA VAL A 50 4.04 6.74 4.09
C VAL A 50 3.81 8.24 3.90
N THR A 51 4.45 8.81 2.88
CA THR A 51 4.18 10.20 2.47
C THR A 51 2.75 10.34 1.94
N THR A 52 2.26 11.57 1.89
CA THR A 52 0.95 11.88 1.29
C THR A 52 0.91 11.49 -0.19
N GLU A 53 1.99 11.72 -0.93
CA GLU A 53 2.10 11.37 -2.36
C GLU A 53 1.97 9.86 -2.58
N THR A 54 2.71 9.07 -1.81
CA THR A 54 2.59 7.60 -1.83
C THR A 54 1.16 7.18 -1.48
N LEU A 55 0.55 7.78 -0.45
CA LEU A 55 -0.80 7.43 -0.03
C LEU A 55 -1.86 7.77 -1.09
N VAL A 56 -1.73 8.89 -1.79
CA VAL A 56 -2.62 9.27 -2.90
C VAL A 56 -2.50 8.26 -4.04
N THR A 57 -1.28 7.87 -4.40
CA THR A 57 -1.03 6.86 -5.43
C THR A 57 -1.61 5.50 -5.05
N VAL A 58 -1.39 5.06 -3.80
CA VAL A 58 -1.99 3.83 -3.25
C VAL A 58 -3.52 3.87 -3.36
N GLN A 59 -4.16 4.96 -2.95
CA GLN A 59 -5.62 5.09 -3.01
C GLN A 59 -6.15 5.00 -4.45
N ARG A 60 -5.47 5.62 -5.41
CA ARG A 60 -5.82 5.56 -6.82
C ARG A 60 -5.76 4.11 -7.34
N LEU A 61 -4.66 3.41 -7.08
CA LEU A 61 -4.48 2.03 -7.57
C LEU A 61 -5.42 1.04 -6.89
N VAL A 62 -5.62 1.17 -5.58
CA VAL A 62 -6.56 0.33 -4.82
C VAL A 62 -7.98 0.50 -5.35
N GLY A 63 -8.37 1.71 -5.73
CA GLY A 63 -9.67 2.00 -6.34
C GLY A 63 -9.94 1.24 -7.64
N LEU A 64 -8.94 0.61 -8.26
CA LEU A 64 -9.13 -0.28 -9.41
C LEU A 64 -9.57 -1.71 -8.99
N PHE A 65 -9.35 -2.10 -7.74
CA PHE A 65 -9.61 -3.45 -7.22
C PHE A 65 -10.78 -3.52 -6.25
N ILE A 66 -11.16 -2.37 -5.70
CA ILE A 66 -12.39 -2.21 -4.94
C ILE A 66 -13.32 -1.39 -5.82
N ASP A 67 -14.59 -1.77 -5.94
CA ASP A 67 -15.62 -1.07 -6.73
C ASP A 67 -15.95 0.32 -6.13
N ARG A 68 -14.93 1.14 -5.94
CA ARG A 68 -15.02 2.52 -5.50
C ARG A 68 -15.43 3.31 -6.75
N PRO A 69 -16.62 3.93 -6.77
CA PRO A 69 -16.94 4.87 -7.82
C PRO A 69 -15.87 5.96 -7.82
N SER A 70 -15.34 6.29 -9.01
CA SER A 70 -14.42 7.40 -9.14
C SER A 70 -15.12 8.64 -8.59
N ALA A 71 -14.54 9.26 -7.56
CA ALA A 71 -14.93 10.60 -7.20
C ALA A 71 -14.62 11.47 -8.40
N GLN A 72 -15.67 11.83 -9.15
CA GLN A 72 -15.59 12.88 -10.15
C GLN A 72 -15.29 14.20 -9.42
N PRO A 73 -14.48 15.09 -10.03
CA PRO A 73 -14.13 16.37 -9.43
C PRO A 73 -15.36 17.23 -9.11
#